data_AF-A0A7Y9WJD9-F1
#
_entry.id   AF-A0A7Y9WJD9-F1
#
_cell.length_a   1.000
_cell.length_b   1.000
_cell.length_c   1.000
_cell.angle_alpha   90.00
_cell.angle_beta   90.00
_cell.angle_gamma   90.00
#
_symmetry.space_group_name_H-M   'P 1'
#
loop_
_entity.id
_entity.type
_entity.pdbx_description
1 polymer ?
#
loop_
_entity_poly.entity_id
_entity_poly.type
_entity_poly.pdbx_seq_one_letter_code
_entity_poly.pdbx_strand_id
1 'polypeptide(L)'
;MSASRGSVIWMTGLSGAGKSTLANALHQRLNDMGQASIVLDGDVLRRGLNADLGFTHEDRTENLRRVAHVAALFMQQGFVAIAAVISPEHQHRRAAREIVGEGFVEVFVNAPLAVCEARDAKGLYARARRGEIPHFTGISDPFEAPLAPDVVIESDRLPVEQAVDRLLAHIAQGRLPA
;
A
#
# COMPACT_ATOMS: atom_id res chain seq x y z
N MET A 1 10.92 1.93 29.77
CA MET A 1 9.82 1.60 28.84
C MET A 1 10.43 1.52 27.46
N SER A 2 10.54 0.33 26.85
CA SER A 2 11.02 0.26 25.47
C SER A 2 9.97 0.92 24.59
N ALA A 3 10.33 2.00 23.89
CA ALA A 3 9.45 2.61 22.91
C ALA A 3 8.98 1.51 21.94
N SER A 4 7.67 1.33 21.82
CA SER A 4 7.07 0.49 20.78
C SER A 4 7.65 0.96 19.44
N ARG A 5 8.49 0.13 18.80
CA ARG A 5 9.00 0.46 17.47
C ARG A 5 7.81 0.42 16.51
N GLY A 6 7.57 1.52 15.80
CA GLY A 6 6.56 1.59 14.76
C GLY A 6 6.78 0.55 13.65
N SER A 7 5.87 0.51 12.69
CA SER A 7 6.02 -0.29 11.46
C SER A 7 5.52 0.45 10.24
N VAL A 8 5.99 0.03 9.07
CA VAL A 8 5.44 0.47 7.77
C VAL A 8 4.72 -0.72 7.14
N ILE A 9 3.41 -0.60 7.02
CA ILE A 9 2.57 -1.55 6.31
C ILE A 9 2.47 -1.10 4.85
N TRP A 10 3.28 -1.69 3.99
CA TRP A 10 3.38 -1.33 2.58
C TRP A 10 2.43 -2.20 1.74
N MET A 11 1.26 -1.67 1.44
CA MET A 11 0.25 -2.33 0.60
C MET A 11 0.53 -2.08 -0.88
N THR A 12 0.77 -3.16 -1.63
CA THR A 12 0.90 -3.15 -3.09
C THR A 12 -0.17 -4.02 -3.74
N GLY A 13 -0.48 -3.75 -5.01
CA GLY A 13 -1.54 -4.42 -5.76
C GLY A 13 -2.07 -3.53 -6.89
N LEU A 14 -2.85 -4.13 -7.79
CA LEU A 14 -3.48 -3.42 -8.91
C LEU A 14 -4.39 -2.27 -8.46
N SER A 15 -4.67 -1.32 -9.36
CA SER A 15 -5.78 -0.38 -9.16
C SER A 15 -7.08 -1.16 -8.92
N GLY A 16 -7.96 -0.72 -8.02
CA GLY A 16 -9.19 -1.46 -7.72
C GLY A 16 -9.01 -2.74 -6.87
N ALA A 17 -7.78 -3.12 -6.50
CA ALA A 17 -7.55 -4.29 -5.65
C ALA A 17 -8.02 -4.11 -4.19
N GLY A 18 -8.43 -2.91 -3.77
CA GLY A 18 -8.97 -2.66 -2.41
C GLY A 18 -7.95 -2.15 -1.38
N LYS A 19 -6.76 -1.71 -1.80
CA LYS A 19 -5.71 -1.16 -0.91
C LYS A 19 -6.22 -0.04 -0.01
N SER A 20 -6.86 0.99 -0.55
CA SER A 20 -7.36 2.13 0.23
C SER A 20 -8.45 1.72 1.23
N THR A 21 -9.33 0.80 0.84
CA THR A 21 -10.36 0.25 1.73
C THR A 21 -9.73 -0.48 2.90
N LEU A 22 -8.77 -1.37 2.63
CA LEU A 22 -8.07 -2.13 3.66
C LEU A 22 -7.21 -1.22 4.56
N ALA A 23 -6.55 -0.23 3.99
CA ALA A 23 -5.73 0.73 4.74
C ALA A 23 -6.57 1.56 5.72
N ASN A 24 -7.74 2.04 5.28
CA ASN A 24 -8.64 2.80 6.14
C ASN A 24 -9.25 1.94 7.25
N ALA A 25 -9.65 0.70 6.93
CA ALA A 25 -10.19 -0.23 7.93
C ALA A 25 -9.13 -0.61 8.98
N LEU A 26 -7.90 -0.89 8.55
CA LEU A 26 -6.77 -1.14 9.46
C LEU A 26 -6.47 0.09 10.33
N HIS A 27 -6.46 1.28 9.75
CA HIS A 27 -6.26 2.54 10.49
C HIS A 27 -7.31 2.74 11.58
N GLN A 28 -8.59 2.52 11.25
CA GLN A 28 -9.67 2.61 12.22
C GLN A 28 -9.47 1.62 13.37
N ARG A 29 -9.22 0.34 13.06
CA ARG A 29 -9.01 -0.69 14.08
C ARG A 29 -7.79 -0.42 14.98
N LEU A 30 -6.70 0.12 14.42
CA LEU A 30 -5.53 0.54 15.22
C LEU A 30 -5.87 1.71 16.15
N ASN A 31 -6.61 2.72 15.65
CA ASN A 31 -7.03 3.85 16.48
C ASN A 31 -7.97 3.41 17.61
N ASP A 32 -8.90 2.50 17.35
CA ASP A 32 -9.81 1.93 18.36
C ASP A 32 -9.03 1.18 19.45
N MET A 33 -7.88 0.61 19.11
CA MET A 33 -6.93 -0.03 20.04
C MET A 33 -5.99 0.97 20.74
N GLY A 34 -6.15 2.27 20.51
CA GLY A 34 -5.28 3.31 21.07
C GLY A 34 -3.89 3.39 20.43
N GLN A 35 -3.69 2.77 19.26
CA GLN A 35 -2.41 2.71 18.58
C GLN A 35 -2.30 3.80 17.49
N ALA A 36 -1.28 4.65 17.61
CA ALA A 36 -1.03 5.72 16.66
C ALA A 36 -0.73 5.16 15.26
N SER A 37 -1.50 5.60 14.27
CA SER A 37 -1.35 5.16 12.88
C SER A 37 -1.66 6.29 11.89
N ILE A 38 -1.16 6.18 10.67
CA ILE A 38 -1.35 7.16 9.59
C ILE A 38 -1.53 6.45 8.25
N VAL A 39 -2.42 6.95 7.40
CA VAL A 39 -2.62 6.43 6.05
C VAL A 39 -1.90 7.32 5.03
N LEU A 40 -1.01 6.70 4.25
CA LEU A 40 -0.28 7.30 3.14
C LEU A 40 -0.85 6.74 1.83
N ASP A 41 -2.02 7.25 1.42
CA ASP A 41 -2.71 6.82 0.20
C ASP A 41 -2.15 7.52 -1.04
N GLY A 42 -1.81 6.74 -2.07
CA GLY A 42 -1.17 7.25 -3.29
C GLY A 42 -1.98 8.33 -4.01
N ASP A 43 -3.31 8.24 -4.01
CA ASP A 43 -4.15 9.24 -4.67
C ASP A 43 -4.26 10.52 -3.84
N VAL A 44 -4.22 10.41 -2.51
CA VAL A 44 -4.16 11.57 -1.60
C VAL A 44 -2.84 12.29 -1.75
N LEU A 45 -1.72 11.55 -1.70
CA LEU A 45 -0.38 12.13 -1.81
C LEU A 45 -0.16 12.82 -3.16
N ARG A 46 -0.70 12.29 -4.26
CA ARG A 46 -0.65 12.90 -5.60
C ARG A 46 -1.44 14.20 -5.74
N ARG A 47 -2.27 14.57 -4.76
CA ARG A 47 -2.90 15.91 -4.72
C ARG A 47 -2.09 16.93 -3.93
N GLY A 48 -1.05 16.50 -3.21
CA GLY A 48 -0.22 17.35 -2.35
C GLY A 48 1.26 17.05 -2.53
N LEU A 49 1.82 16.23 -1.65
CA LEU A 49 3.26 15.90 -1.60
C LEU A 49 3.88 15.51 -2.95
N ASN A 50 3.11 14.83 -3.79
CA ASN A 50 3.53 14.29 -5.09
C ASN A 50 2.74 14.90 -6.25
N ALA A 51 2.22 16.12 -6.11
CA ALA A 51 1.41 16.79 -7.14
C ALA A 51 2.20 17.22 -8.38
N ASP A 52 3.53 17.29 -8.26
CA ASP A 52 4.47 17.56 -9.35
C ASP A 52 4.79 16.33 -10.21
N LEU A 53 4.36 15.13 -9.80
CA LEU A 53 4.73 13.86 -10.44
C LEU A 53 3.58 13.30 -11.29
N GLY A 54 3.91 12.95 -12.54
CA GLY A 54 3.05 12.20 -13.44
C GLY A 54 3.10 10.69 -13.22
N PHE A 55 2.96 9.93 -14.30
CA PHE A 55 2.86 8.46 -14.30
C PHE A 55 3.93 7.78 -15.17
N THR A 56 4.97 8.50 -15.57
CA THR A 56 6.16 7.92 -16.21
C THR A 56 6.87 6.96 -15.23
N HIS A 57 7.79 6.17 -15.74
CA HIS A 57 8.58 5.27 -14.91
C HIS A 57 9.40 6.04 -13.85
N GLU A 58 10.03 7.15 -14.24
CA GLU A 58 10.82 8.01 -13.36
C GLU A 58 9.94 8.66 -12.29
N ASP A 59 8.78 9.21 -12.67
CA ASP A 59 7.85 9.85 -11.73
C ASP A 59 7.27 8.84 -10.75
N ARG A 60 7.03 7.59 -11.17
CA ARG A 60 6.60 6.50 -10.29
C ARG A 60 7.69 6.13 -9.30
N THR A 61 8.93 6.04 -9.76
CA THR A 61 10.10 5.76 -8.92
C THR A 61 10.22 6.83 -7.82
N GLU A 62 10.18 8.11 -8.20
CA GLU A 62 10.30 9.22 -7.27
C GLU A 62 9.09 9.30 -6.32
N ASN A 63 7.87 9.06 -6.82
CA ASN A 63 6.67 9.01 -5.99
C ASN A 63 6.82 7.98 -4.87
N LEU A 64 7.27 6.77 -5.20
CA LEU A 64 7.41 5.68 -4.22
C LEU A 64 8.58 5.92 -3.26
N ARG A 65 9.68 6.52 -3.74
CA ARG A 65 10.79 6.95 -2.88
C ARG A 65 10.34 7.97 -1.84
N ARG A 66 9.57 9.00 -2.24
CA ARG A 66 9.00 10.01 -1.32
C ARG A 66 8.08 9.37 -0.29
N VAL A 67 7.17 8.48 -0.72
CA VAL A 67 6.28 7.75 0.21
C VAL A 67 7.08 6.94 1.22
N ALA A 68 8.11 6.20 0.77
CA ALA A 68 8.94 5.38 1.64
C ALA A 68 9.66 6.22 2.72
N HIS A 69 10.25 7.36 2.36
CA HIS A 69 10.89 8.25 3.34
C HIS A 69 9.89 8.82 4.34
N VAL A 70 8.71 9.27 3.90
CA VAL A 70 7.68 9.79 4.81
C VAL A 70 7.18 8.69 5.75
N ALA A 71 6.95 7.48 5.23
CA ALA A 71 6.55 6.33 6.04
C ALA A 71 7.61 5.99 7.10
N ALA A 72 8.90 6.04 6.74
CA ALA A 72 9.99 5.82 7.67
C ALA A 72 10.03 6.87 8.79
N LEU A 73 9.80 8.15 8.48
CA LEU A 73 9.74 9.22 9.48
C LEU A 73 8.62 8.98 10.50
N PHE A 74 7.42 8.60 10.05
CA PHE A 74 6.32 8.26 10.95
C PHE A 74 6.64 7.02 11.80
N MET A 75 7.19 5.98 11.18
CA MET A 75 7.61 4.76 11.87
C MET A 75 8.61 5.06 13.01
N GLN A 76 9.58 5.95 12.76
CA GLN A 76 10.57 6.38 13.75
C GLN A 76 9.94 7.12 14.94
N GLN A 77 8.78 7.76 14.74
CA GLN A 77 7.99 8.39 15.81
C GLN A 77 7.03 7.40 16.51
N GLY A 78 7.11 6.10 16.21
CA GLY A 78 6.29 5.06 16.84
C GLY A 78 4.94 4.79 16.16
N PHE A 79 4.66 5.41 15.01
CA PHE A 79 3.41 5.18 14.28
C PHE A 79 3.44 3.86 13.50
N VAL A 80 2.26 3.30 13.26
CA VAL A 80 2.03 2.39 12.13
C VAL A 80 1.72 3.22 10.89
N ALA A 81 2.68 3.35 9.98
CA ALA A 81 2.48 4.02 8.71
C ALA A 81 1.93 3.04 7.67
N ILE A 82 0.73 3.27 7.17
CA ILE A 82 0.03 2.40 6.24
C ILE A 82 0.10 3.02 4.85
N ALA A 83 1.02 2.54 4.01
CA ALA A 83 1.20 3.03 2.64
C ALA A 83 0.31 2.22 1.68
N ALA A 84 -0.69 2.87 1.09
CA ALA A 84 -1.60 2.28 0.10
C ALA A 84 -1.25 2.80 -1.30
N VAL A 85 -0.30 2.15 -1.97
CA VAL A 85 0.29 2.64 -3.23
C VAL A 85 0.34 1.54 -4.30
N ILE A 86 0.27 1.93 -5.57
CA ILE A 86 0.60 1.02 -6.67
C ILE A 86 2.12 1.05 -6.82
N SER A 87 2.80 0.00 -6.38
CA SER A 87 4.26 -0.18 -6.54
C SER A 87 4.51 -1.39 -7.47
N PRO A 88 4.44 -1.17 -8.81
CA PRO A 88 4.26 -2.26 -9.76
C PRO A 88 5.52 -3.11 -9.97
N GLU A 89 6.70 -2.56 -9.73
CA GLU A 89 7.96 -3.24 -10.02
C GLU A 89 8.64 -3.69 -8.73
N HIS A 90 9.36 -4.81 -8.81
CA HIS A 90 10.11 -5.40 -7.70
C HIS A 90 11.13 -4.42 -7.14
N GLN A 91 11.82 -3.70 -8.03
CA GLN A 91 12.84 -2.72 -7.64
C GLN A 91 12.27 -1.58 -6.79
N HIS A 92 11.05 -1.11 -7.07
CA HIS A 92 10.43 -0.06 -6.27
C HIS A 92 10.18 -0.52 -4.83
N ARG A 93 9.69 -1.75 -4.66
CA ARG A 93 9.37 -2.32 -3.34
C ARG A 93 10.64 -2.68 -2.57
N ARG A 94 11.66 -3.18 -3.27
CA ARG A 94 12.99 -3.39 -2.71
C ARG A 94 13.60 -2.08 -2.20
N ALA A 95 13.58 -1.02 -3.01
CA ALA A 95 14.10 0.29 -2.60
C ALA A 95 13.32 0.84 -1.39
N ALA A 96 11.99 0.71 -1.36
CA ALA A 96 11.18 1.11 -0.21
C ALA A 96 11.54 0.31 1.06
N ARG A 97 11.76 -1.01 0.94
CA ARG A 97 12.22 -1.87 2.04
C ARG A 97 13.61 -1.45 2.54
N GLU A 98 14.53 -1.11 1.64
CA GLU A 98 15.87 -0.62 1.99
C GLU A 98 15.82 0.75 2.71
N ILE A 99 14.96 1.67 2.26
CA ILE A 99 14.76 2.99 2.89
C ILE A 99 14.16 2.86 4.30
N VAL A 100 13.16 2.01 4.46
CA VAL A 100 12.45 1.84 5.74
C VAL A 100 13.27 0.99 6.71
N GLY A 101 13.92 -0.06 6.24
CA GLY A 101 14.69 -0.99 7.07
C GLY A 101 13.83 -1.84 8.01
N GLU A 102 14.27 -1.98 9.26
CA GLU A 102 13.59 -2.81 10.26
C GLU A 102 12.19 -2.28 10.61
N GLY A 103 11.15 -2.98 10.15
CA GLY A 103 9.75 -2.61 10.38
C GLY A 103 8.94 -2.45 9.09
N PHE A 104 9.57 -2.64 7.94
CA PHE A 104 8.86 -2.76 6.66
C PHE A 104 8.14 -4.11 6.57
N VAL A 105 6.84 -4.07 6.31
CA VAL A 105 5.96 -5.23 6.07
C VAL A 105 5.31 -5.08 4.71
N GLU A 106 5.65 -5.95 3.76
CA GLU A 106 5.07 -5.97 2.42
C GLU A 106 3.76 -6.76 2.40
N VAL A 107 2.67 -6.05 2.11
CA VAL A 107 1.33 -6.62 1.98
C VAL A 107 0.92 -6.65 0.52
N PHE A 108 0.78 -7.85 -0.05
CA PHE A 108 0.22 -8.00 -1.38
C PHE A 108 -1.30 -8.08 -1.30
N VAL A 109 -1.97 -7.00 -1.70
CA VAL A 109 -3.42 -6.97 -1.89
C VAL A 109 -3.72 -7.52 -3.29
N ASN A 110 -3.95 -8.83 -3.33
CA ASN A 110 -4.11 -9.62 -4.52
C ASN A 110 -5.59 -9.69 -4.91
N ALA A 111 -5.92 -9.19 -6.09
CA ALA A 111 -7.18 -9.45 -6.76
C ALA A 111 -6.90 -9.61 -8.25
N PRO A 112 -7.56 -10.57 -8.93
CA PRO A 112 -7.41 -10.75 -10.37
C PRO A 112 -7.73 -9.46 -11.13
N LEU A 113 -7.01 -9.20 -12.23
CA LEU A 113 -7.23 -8.02 -13.08
C LEU A 113 -8.70 -7.88 -13.51
N ALA A 114 -9.35 -8.99 -13.89
CA ALA A 114 -10.76 -8.99 -14.28
C ALA A 114 -11.69 -8.51 -13.14
N VAL A 115 -11.38 -8.85 -11.89
CA VAL A 115 -12.16 -8.39 -10.72
C VAL A 115 -11.91 -6.89 -10.49
N CYS A 116 -10.67 -6.44 -10.60
CA CYS A 116 -10.31 -5.03 -10.50
C CYS A 116 -10.98 -4.18 -11.60
N GLU A 117 -10.99 -4.67 -12.84
CA GLU A 117 -11.69 -4.07 -13.98
C GLU A 117 -13.21 -4.04 -13.79
N ALA A 118 -13.80 -5.12 -13.28
CA ALA A 118 -15.24 -5.15 -13.01
C ALA A 118 -15.65 -4.16 -11.90
N ARG A 119 -14.79 -3.96 -10.90
CA ARG A 119 -15.02 -3.00 -9.81
C ARG A 119 -14.98 -1.55 -10.30
N ASP A 120 -14.07 -1.24 -11.23
CA ASP A 120 -13.72 0.09 -11.78
C ASP A 120 -14.19 1.30 -10.97
N ALA A 121 -13.87 1.33 -9.67
CA ALA A 121 -14.50 2.24 -8.71
C ALA A 121 -14.24 3.73 -9.00
N LYS A 122 -13.30 4.02 -9.91
CA LYS A 122 -12.86 5.35 -10.31
C LYS A 122 -13.01 5.60 -11.81
N GLY A 123 -13.58 4.67 -12.57
CA GLY A 123 -13.69 4.75 -14.03
C GLY A 123 -12.35 4.72 -14.77
N LEU A 124 -11.26 4.31 -14.11
CA LEU A 124 -9.90 4.39 -14.65
C LEU A 124 -9.63 3.26 -15.63
N TYR A 125 -10.17 2.06 -15.40
CA TYR A 125 -10.01 0.94 -16.32
C TYR A 125 -10.73 1.19 -17.63
N ALA A 126 -11.97 1.69 -17.58
CA ALA A 126 -12.72 2.06 -18.79
C ALA A 126 -11.98 3.11 -19.63
N ARG A 127 -11.38 4.13 -18.99
CA ARG A 127 -10.58 5.17 -19.65
C ARG A 127 -9.28 4.63 -20.24
N ALA A 128 -8.58 3.76 -19.49
CA ALA A 128 -7.36 3.11 -19.97
C ALA A 128 -7.63 2.21 -21.19
N ARG A 129 -8.72 1.44 -21.20
CA ARG A 129 -9.14 0.61 -22.34
C ARG A 129 -9.45 1.43 -23.60
N ARG A 130 -9.87 2.70 -23.45
CA ARG A 130 -10.04 3.65 -24.56
C ARG A 130 -8.77 4.40 -24.96
N GLY A 131 -7.63 4.13 -24.31
CA GLY A 131 -6.35 4.79 -24.59
C GLY A 131 -6.22 6.22 -24.02
N GLU A 132 -7.15 6.66 -23.16
CA GLU A 132 -7.13 8.01 -22.58
C GLU A 132 -6.14 8.17 -21.44
N ILE A 133 -5.69 7.06 -20.84
CA ILE A 133 -4.71 7.03 -19.76
C ILE A 133 -3.52 6.21 -20.25
N PRO A 134 -2.43 6.87 -20.67
CA PRO A 134 -1.19 6.16 -20.97
C PRO A 134 -0.59 5.58 -19.69
N HIS A 135 0.24 4.55 -19.83
CA HIS A 135 1.00 3.98 -18.72
C HIS A 135 0.14 3.45 -17.56
N PHE A 136 -0.99 2.81 -17.87
CA PHE A 136 -1.89 2.27 -16.87
C PHE A 136 -1.48 0.85 -16.45
N THR A 137 -1.13 0.71 -15.17
CA THR A 137 -0.69 -0.55 -14.56
C THR A 137 -1.75 -1.65 -14.69
N GLY A 138 -1.35 -2.79 -15.25
CA GLY A 138 -2.21 -3.94 -15.53
C GLY A 138 -2.90 -3.91 -16.90
N ILE A 139 -2.80 -2.81 -17.66
CA ILE A 139 -3.36 -2.68 -19.01
C ILE A 139 -2.26 -2.42 -20.03
N SER A 140 -1.62 -1.25 -19.99
CA SER A 140 -0.52 -0.89 -20.91
C SER A 140 0.86 -1.11 -20.28
N ASP A 141 0.94 -1.06 -18.94
CA ASP A 141 2.17 -1.27 -18.17
C ASP A 141 2.03 -2.52 -17.28
N PRO A 142 3.11 -3.28 -17.04
CA PRO A 142 3.06 -4.49 -16.24
C PRO A 142 2.84 -4.22 -14.75
N PHE A 143 2.41 -5.26 -14.03
CA PHE A 143 2.46 -5.33 -12.57
C PHE A 143 3.19 -6.63 -12.19
N GLU A 144 4.34 -6.50 -11.57
CA GLU A 144 5.17 -7.60 -11.11
C GLU A 144 4.72 -7.98 -9.68
N ALA A 145 3.96 -9.07 -9.59
CA ALA A 145 3.44 -9.57 -8.33
C ALA A 145 4.59 -9.87 -7.34
N PRO A 146 4.47 -9.49 -6.05
CA PRO A 146 5.49 -9.80 -5.05
C PRO A 146 5.86 -11.27 -5.01
N LEU A 147 7.17 -11.57 -5.05
CA LEU A 147 7.69 -12.94 -5.02
C LEU A 147 7.58 -13.57 -3.62
N ALA A 148 7.81 -12.75 -2.58
CA ALA A 148 7.80 -13.19 -1.19
C ALA A 148 7.27 -12.06 -0.28
N PRO A 149 5.99 -11.66 -0.43
CA PRO A 149 5.38 -10.68 0.45
C PRO A 149 5.24 -11.26 1.87
N ASP A 150 5.32 -10.39 2.88
CA ASP A 150 5.16 -10.77 4.28
C ASP A 150 3.71 -11.21 4.57
N VAL A 151 2.73 -10.58 3.90
CA VAL A 151 1.30 -10.95 3.96
C VAL A 151 0.66 -10.89 2.57
N VAL A 152 -0.18 -11.89 2.26
CA VAL A 152 -1.06 -11.89 1.07
C VAL A 152 -2.51 -11.77 1.49
N ILE A 153 -3.23 -10.83 0.89
CA ILE A 153 -4.68 -10.63 1.06
C ILE A 153 -5.37 -10.87 -0.28
N GLU A 154 -6.14 -11.96 -0.39
CA GLU A 154 -7.00 -12.26 -1.54
C GLU A 154 -8.29 -11.45 -1.44
N SER A 155 -8.28 -10.19 -1.89
CA SER A 155 -9.38 -9.24 -1.61
C SER A 155 -10.64 -9.48 -2.43
N ASP A 156 -10.62 -10.40 -3.37
CA ASP A 156 -11.79 -10.93 -4.09
C ASP A 156 -12.53 -12.03 -3.29
N ARG A 157 -11.89 -12.59 -2.26
CA ARG A 157 -12.42 -13.73 -1.49
C ARG A 157 -12.50 -13.46 0.01
N LEU A 158 -11.58 -12.67 0.53
CA LEU A 158 -11.45 -12.38 1.95
C LEU A 158 -12.19 -11.09 2.30
N PRO A 159 -13.19 -11.13 3.20
CA PRO A 159 -13.84 -9.93 3.71
C PRO A 159 -12.84 -8.98 4.38
N VAL A 160 -13.09 -7.68 4.29
CA VAL A 160 -12.18 -6.64 4.80
C VAL A 160 -11.85 -6.84 6.28
N GLU A 161 -12.84 -7.13 7.13
CA GLU A 161 -12.60 -7.37 8.57
C GLU A 161 -11.63 -8.53 8.82
N GLN A 162 -11.78 -9.65 8.11
CA GLN A 162 -10.87 -10.79 8.24
C GLN A 162 -9.47 -10.47 7.71
N ALA A 163 -9.38 -9.65 6.67
CA ALA A 163 -8.10 -9.16 6.17
C ALA A 163 -7.40 -8.25 7.20
N VAL A 164 -8.15 -7.38 7.89
CA VAL A 164 -7.63 -6.55 8.97
C VAL A 164 -7.17 -7.39 10.14
N ASP A 165 -7.96 -8.36 10.59
CA ASP A 165 -7.57 -9.26 11.68
C ASP A 165 -6.28 -10.02 11.35
N ARG A 166 -6.11 -10.47 10.10
CA ARG A 166 -4.87 -11.11 9.63
C ARG A 166 -3.67 -10.17 9.69
N LEU A 167 -3.84 -8.90 9.31
CA LEU A 167 -2.77 -7.89 9.39
C LEU A 167 -2.41 -7.57 10.84
N LEU A 168 -3.41 -7.38 11.70
CA LEU A 168 -3.18 -7.13 13.14
C LEU A 168 -2.44 -8.30 13.79
N ALA A 169 -2.81 -9.55 13.47
CA ALA A 169 -2.11 -10.72 13.97
C ALA A 169 -0.62 -10.75 13.56
N HIS A 170 -0.32 -10.37 12.31
CA HIS A 170 1.05 -10.28 11.83
C HIS A 170 1.84 -9.15 12.53
N ILE A 171 1.22 -7.98 12.71
CA ILE A 171 1.81 -6.85 13.44
C ILE A 171 2.07 -7.23 14.91
N ALA A 172 1.15 -7.94 15.55
CA ALA A 172 1.26 -8.41 16.93
C ALA A 172 2.44 -9.35 17.15
N GLN A 173 2.61 -10.34 16.26
CA GLN A 173 3.73 -11.28 16.28
C GLN A 173 5.10 -10.60 16.16
N GLY A 174 5.13 -9.39 15.57
CA GLY A 174 6.34 -8.62 15.35
C GLY A 174 6.67 -7.58 16.43
N ARG A 175 5.70 -7.02 17.18
CA ARG A 175 5.97 -5.82 18.03
C ARG A 175 4.88 -5.32 18.99
N LEU A 176 3.68 -5.89 19.09
CA LEU A 176 2.66 -5.28 19.98
C LEU A 176 2.88 -5.71 21.43
N PRO A 177 3.10 -4.79 22.39
CA PRO A 177 3.03 -5.14 23.80
C PRO A 177 1.59 -5.57 24.12
N ALA A 178 1.49 -6.64 24.92
CA ALA A 178 0.23 -7.12 25.48
C ALA A 178 -0.47 -6.05 26.33
#